data_AF-A0A139CI41-F1
#
_entry.id   AF-A0A139CI41-F1
#
_cell.length_a   1.000
_cell.length_b   1.000
_cell.length_c   1.000
_cell.angle_alpha   90.00
_cell.angle_beta   90.00
_cell.angle_gamma   90.00
#
_symmetry.space_group_name_H-M   'P 1'
#
loop_
_entity.id
_entity.type
_entity.pdbx_description
1 polymer ?
#
loop_
_entity_poly.entity_id
_entity_poly.type
_entity_poly.pdbx_seq_one_letter_code
_entity_poly.pdbx_strand_id
1 'polypeptide(L)'
;MPAESNSSLVKCLDLLHHIFLSMSISILKNLGIRDTRFFVYANLVDLDHLLTFPVNDPSRNSFGTHIIHRNWLALSIVSLAIVFTRYRWLGLGILFHFFLDLIHHRFKTFSENNRTRFYLPHLFS
;
A
#
# COMPACT_ATOMS: atom_id res chain seq x y z
N MET A 1 20.13 13.94 -11.61
CA MET A 1 20.25 12.47 -11.52
C MET A 1 21.06 12.17 -10.26
N PRO A 2 20.47 11.61 -9.16
CA PRO A 2 20.01 10.21 -9.07
C PRO A 2 18.76 9.97 -8.18
N ALA A 3 17.81 10.92 -8.07
CA ALA A 3 16.63 10.75 -7.20
C ALA A 3 15.51 9.86 -7.80
N GLU A 4 15.44 9.70 -9.13
CA GLU A 4 14.36 8.96 -9.79
C GLU A 4 14.50 7.43 -9.69
N SER A 5 15.71 6.86 -9.79
CA SER A 5 15.85 5.39 -9.76
C SER A 5 15.46 4.79 -8.41
N ASN A 6 15.74 5.51 -7.32
CA ASN A 6 15.45 5.04 -5.97
C ASN A 6 13.94 5.02 -5.70
N SER A 7 13.19 6.00 -6.22
CA SER A 7 11.74 6.08 -5.99
C SER A 7 10.98 4.95 -6.69
N SER A 8 11.34 4.63 -7.94
CA SER A 8 10.73 3.51 -8.66
C SER A 8 11.12 2.16 -8.06
N LEU A 9 12.37 2.02 -7.60
CA LEU A 9 12.85 0.80 -6.94
C LEU A 9 12.13 0.55 -5.60
N VAL A 10 11.92 1.58 -4.79
CA VAL A 10 11.17 1.47 -3.51
C VAL A 10 9.74 1.01 -3.77
N LYS A 11 9.05 1.55 -4.77
CA LYS A 11 7.70 1.09 -5.14
C LYS A 11 7.66 -0.37 -5.62
N CYS A 12 8.64 -0.78 -6.43
CA CYS A 12 8.76 -2.18 -6.83
C CYS A 12 9.01 -3.10 -5.62
N LEU A 13 9.83 -2.64 -4.67
CA LEU A 13 10.11 -3.37 -3.44
C LEU A 13 8.85 -3.50 -2.56
N ASP A 14 8.07 -2.43 -2.44
CA ASP A 14 6.80 -2.42 -1.70
C ASP A 14 5.78 -3.38 -2.35
N LEU A 15 5.64 -3.38 -3.68
CA LEU A 15 4.78 -4.33 -4.39
C LEU A 15 5.22 -5.79 -4.17
N LEU A 16 6.52 -6.05 -4.23
CA LEU A 16 7.06 -7.39 -3.98
C LEU A 16 6.77 -7.84 -2.55
N HIS A 17 6.90 -6.95 -1.57
CA HIS A 17 6.57 -7.23 -0.18
C HIS A 17 5.08 -7.57 -0.01
N HIS A 18 4.18 -6.81 -0.63
CA HIS A 18 2.74 -7.09 -0.61
C HIS A 18 2.38 -8.44 -1.23
N ILE A 19 2.96 -8.77 -2.40
CA ILE A 19 2.76 -10.08 -3.05
C ILE A 19 3.27 -11.22 -2.16
N PHE A 20 4.46 -11.06 -1.57
CA PHE A 20 5.05 -12.07 -0.70
C PHE A 20 4.21 -12.31 0.56
N LEU A 21 3.72 -11.24 1.19
CA LEU A 21 2.90 -11.33 2.40
C LEU A 21 1.53 -11.94 2.10
N SER A 22 0.89 -11.57 0.97
CA SER A 22 -0.37 -12.18 0.55
C SER A 22 -0.22 -13.67 0.25
N MET A 23 0.89 -14.07 -0.38
CA MET A 23 1.19 -15.49 -0.62
C MET A 23 1.43 -16.23 0.69
N SER A 24 2.19 -15.64 1.63
CA SER A 24 2.47 -16.23 2.94
C SER A 24 1.19 -16.48 3.75
N ILE A 25 0.29 -15.49 3.79
CA ILE A 25 -1.02 -15.63 4.46
C ILE A 25 -1.88 -16.70 3.78
N SER A 26 -1.85 -16.77 2.45
CA SER A 26 -2.61 -17.78 1.70
C SER A 26 -2.16 -19.20 2.05
N ILE A 27 -0.85 -19.42 2.19
CA ILE A 27 -0.27 -20.70 2.61
C ILE A 27 -0.64 -21.01 4.07
N LEU A 28 -0.48 -20.06 4.99
CA LEU A 28 -0.81 -20.24 6.42
C LEU A 28 -2.28 -20.54 6.66
N LYS A 29 -3.18 -19.97 5.85
CA LYS A 29 -4.62 -20.22 5.91
C LYS A 29 -5.06 -21.43 5.06
N ASN A 30 -4.11 -22.13 4.43
CA ASN A 30 -4.37 -23.26 3.54
C ASN A 30 -5.46 -22.96 2.49
N LEU A 31 -5.35 -21.79 1.85
CA LEU A 31 -6.31 -21.35 0.86
C LEU A 31 -6.18 -22.19 -0.41
N GLY A 32 -7.33 -22.46 -1.05
CA GLY A 32 -7.32 -23.08 -2.37
C GLY A 32 -6.60 -22.22 -3.40
N ILE A 33 -6.11 -22.84 -4.48
CA ILE A 33 -5.40 -22.15 -5.56
C ILE A 33 -6.22 -21.00 -6.18
N ARG A 34 -7.56 -21.17 -6.23
CA ARG A 34 -8.49 -20.16 -6.73
C ARG A 34 -8.50 -18.92 -5.83
N ASP A 35 -8.58 -19.13 -4.53
CA ASP A 35 -8.69 -18.07 -3.53
C ASP A 35 -7.36 -17.33 -3.39
N THR A 36 -6.25 -18.06 -3.41
CA THR A 36 -4.89 -17.51 -3.45
C THR A 36 -4.70 -16.58 -4.66
N ARG A 37 -5.17 -16.98 -5.85
CA ARG A 37 -5.10 -16.12 -7.05
C ARG A 37 -5.85 -14.81 -6.84
N PHE A 38 -7.07 -14.85 -6.31
CA PHE A 38 -7.84 -13.62 -6.04
C PHE A 38 -7.15 -12.72 -5.02
N PHE A 39 -6.58 -13.31 -3.96
CA PHE A 39 -5.89 -12.57 -2.91
C PHE A 39 -4.59 -11.92 -3.40
N VAL A 40 -3.84 -12.59 -4.29
CA VAL A 40 -2.63 -12.03 -4.91
C VAL A 40 -2.99 -10.97 -5.97
N TYR A 41 -4.02 -11.19 -6.79
CA TYR A 41 -4.46 -10.22 -7.79
C TYR A 41 -4.97 -8.92 -7.19
N ALA A 42 -5.42 -8.92 -5.94
CA ALA A 42 -5.78 -7.70 -5.24
C ALA A 42 -4.60 -6.71 -5.11
N ASN A 43 -3.36 -7.21 -5.01
CA ASN A 43 -2.17 -6.36 -4.95
C ASN A 43 -1.85 -5.71 -6.30
N LEU A 44 -2.52 -6.08 -7.40
CA LEU A 44 -2.39 -5.38 -8.68
C LEU A 44 -2.99 -3.96 -8.63
N VAL A 45 -3.71 -3.61 -7.56
CA VAL A 45 -4.16 -2.23 -7.31
C VAL A 45 -2.97 -1.26 -7.33
N ASP A 46 -1.80 -1.66 -6.85
CA ASP A 46 -0.54 -0.90 -6.89
C ASP A 46 -0.02 -0.58 -8.30
N LEU A 47 -0.52 -1.26 -9.35
CA LEU A 47 -0.15 -0.91 -10.73
C LEU A 47 -0.63 0.50 -11.12
N ASP A 48 -1.56 1.10 -10.37
CA ASP A 48 -1.95 2.50 -10.53
C ASP A 48 -0.78 3.48 -10.32
N HIS A 49 0.25 3.07 -9.57
CA HIS A 49 1.48 3.83 -9.36
C HIS A 49 2.38 3.90 -10.59
N LEU A 50 2.30 2.93 -11.51
CA LEU A 50 3.07 2.90 -12.77
C LEU A 50 2.38 3.70 -13.89
N LEU A 51 1.09 3.97 -13.76
CA LEU A 51 0.27 4.64 -14.78
C LEU A 51 0.17 6.17 -14.61
N THR A 52 0.78 6.75 -13.57
CA THR A 52 0.66 8.19 -13.30
C THR A 52 1.91 8.99 -13.71
N PHE A 53 1.72 10.03 -14.53
CA PHE A 53 2.74 11.06 -14.84
C PHE A 53 2.44 12.35 -14.04
N PRO A 54 3.41 12.95 -13.31
CA PRO A 54 4.79 12.48 -13.11
C PRO A 54 4.90 11.38 -12.04
N VAL A 55 5.78 10.41 -12.28
CA VAL A 55 5.90 9.15 -11.52
C VAL A 55 6.54 9.33 -10.14
N ASN A 56 7.35 10.38 -9.92
CA ASN A 56 8.27 10.49 -8.77
C ASN A 56 8.41 11.92 -8.22
N ASP A 57 7.44 12.38 -7.41
CA ASP A 57 7.63 13.56 -6.56
C ASP A 57 7.73 13.13 -5.09
N PRO A 58 8.93 13.13 -4.47
CA PRO A 58 9.13 12.73 -3.07
C PRO A 58 8.48 13.69 -2.07
N SER A 59 8.00 14.86 -2.51
CA SER A 59 7.25 15.82 -1.69
C SER A 59 5.73 15.56 -1.67
N ARG A 60 5.23 14.57 -2.44
CA ARG A 60 3.79 14.26 -2.50
C ARG A 60 3.46 12.98 -1.73
N ASN A 61 2.64 13.14 -0.69
CA ASN A 61 1.96 12.06 0.02
C ASN A 61 1.29 11.08 -0.94
N SER A 62 1.44 9.77 -0.70
CA SER A 62 0.78 8.67 -1.43
C SER A 62 -0.75 8.76 -1.49
N PHE A 63 -1.38 9.63 -0.70
CA PHE A 63 -2.84 9.87 -0.70
C PHE A 63 -3.32 10.93 -1.71
N GLY A 64 -2.42 11.70 -2.33
CA GLY A 64 -2.79 12.89 -3.12
C GLY A 64 -2.82 12.74 -4.64
N THR A 65 -2.15 11.74 -5.22
CA THR A 65 -1.83 11.72 -6.67
C THR A 65 -2.25 10.48 -7.43
N HIS A 66 -2.90 9.51 -6.78
CA HIS A 66 -3.30 8.24 -7.39
C HIS A 66 -4.82 8.16 -7.55
N ILE A 67 -5.31 7.81 -8.73
CA ILE A 67 -6.76 7.83 -9.04
C ILE A 67 -7.51 6.82 -8.16
N ILE A 68 -6.90 5.69 -7.83
CA ILE A 68 -7.51 4.63 -7.02
C ILE A 68 -7.29 4.89 -5.53
N HIS A 69 -6.06 5.17 -5.10
CA HIS A 69 -5.75 5.49 -3.69
C HIS A 69 -6.36 6.81 -3.19
N ARG A 70 -6.58 7.81 -4.04
CA ARG A 70 -7.32 9.05 -3.67
C ARG A 70 -8.74 8.73 -3.22
N ASN A 71 -9.33 7.70 -3.81
CA ASN A 71 -10.66 7.20 -3.45
C ASN A 71 -10.57 5.90 -2.64
N TRP A 72 -9.53 5.76 -1.78
CA TRP A 72 -9.35 4.59 -0.90
C TRP A 72 -10.63 4.23 -0.14
N LEU A 73 -11.42 5.23 0.27
CA LEU A 73 -12.67 5.02 1.01
C LEU A 73 -13.75 4.38 0.13
N ALA A 74 -13.90 4.83 -1.13
CA ALA A 74 -14.82 4.22 -2.08
C ALA A 74 -14.38 2.79 -2.44
N LEU A 75 -13.09 2.58 -2.67
CA LEU A 75 -12.56 1.25 -2.99
C LEU A 75 -12.64 0.31 -1.77
N SER A 76 -12.47 0.82 -0.55
CA SER A 76 -12.65 0.05 0.69
C SER A 76 -14.11 -0.35 0.88
N ILE A 77 -15.07 0.55 0.61
CA ILE A 77 -16.52 0.23 0.69
C ILE A 77 -16.90 -0.80 -0.36
N VAL A 78 -16.45 -0.65 -1.61
CA VAL A 78 -16.67 -1.63 -2.67
C VAL A 78 -16.02 -2.97 -2.31
N SER A 79 -14.80 -2.95 -1.78
CA SER A 79 -14.11 -4.17 -1.35
C SER A 79 -14.85 -4.87 -0.21
N LEU A 80 -15.40 -4.11 0.73
CA LEU A 80 -16.23 -4.63 1.81
C LEU A 80 -17.52 -5.27 1.27
N ALA A 81 -18.16 -4.66 0.28
CA ALA A 81 -19.31 -5.26 -0.40
C ALA A 81 -18.91 -6.57 -1.13
N ILE A 82 -17.72 -6.61 -1.75
CA ILE A 82 -17.18 -7.79 -2.43
C ILE A 82 -16.90 -8.95 -1.45
N VAL A 83 -16.57 -8.68 -0.18
CA VAL A 83 -16.37 -9.71 0.86
C VAL A 83 -17.58 -10.63 1.00
N PHE A 84 -18.80 -10.12 0.78
CA PHE A 84 -20.04 -10.90 0.88
C PHE A 84 -20.39 -11.70 -0.38
N THR A 85 -19.54 -11.65 -1.41
CA THR A 85 -19.76 -12.34 -2.70
C THR A 85 -18.86 -13.58 -2.86
N ARG A 86 -18.99 -14.27 -3.99
CA ARG A 86 -18.06 -15.36 -4.38
C ARG A 86 -16.60 -14.92 -4.52
N TYR A 87 -16.34 -13.62 -4.61
CA TYR A 87 -15.00 -13.03 -4.74
C TYR A 87 -14.45 -12.51 -3.40
N ARG A 88 -14.89 -13.09 -2.27
CA ARG A 88 -14.54 -12.62 -0.93
C ARG A 88 -13.05 -12.35 -0.71
N TRP A 89 -12.18 -13.19 -1.27
CA TRP A 89 -10.74 -13.08 -1.14
C TRP A 89 -10.14 -11.95 -1.97
N LEU A 90 -10.79 -11.53 -3.05
CA LEU A 90 -10.40 -10.33 -3.77
C LEU A 90 -10.67 -9.09 -2.91
N GLY A 91 -11.87 -9.00 -2.32
CA GLY A 91 -12.24 -7.90 -1.43
C GLY A 91 -11.36 -7.84 -0.17
N LEU A 92 -11.11 -9.00 0.46
CA LEU A 92 -10.19 -9.10 1.60
C LEU A 92 -8.76 -8.72 1.21
N GLY A 93 -8.29 -9.09 0.03
CA GLY A 93 -6.95 -8.73 -0.46
C GLY A 93 -6.78 -7.22 -0.61
N ILE A 94 -7.78 -6.52 -1.16
CA ILE A 94 -7.71 -5.07 -1.34
C ILE A 94 -7.74 -4.35 0.01
N LEU A 95 -8.61 -4.80 0.94
CA LEU A 95 -8.64 -4.27 2.31
C LEU A 95 -7.32 -4.52 3.05
N PHE A 96 -6.72 -5.69 2.85
CA PHE A 96 -5.45 -6.06 3.46
C PHE A 96 -4.30 -5.19 2.93
N HIS A 97 -4.27 -4.93 1.62
CA HIS A 97 -3.31 -4.02 1.01
C HIS A 97 -3.39 -2.60 1.60
N PHE A 98 -4.59 -1.99 1.66
CA PHE A 98 -4.74 -0.67 2.30
C PHE A 98 -4.36 -0.65 3.78
N PHE A 99 -4.58 -1.75 4.49
CA PHE A 99 -4.19 -1.86 5.90
C PHE A 99 -2.67 -1.83 6.07
N LEU A 100 -1.93 -2.51 5.19
CA LEU A 100 -0.47 -2.52 5.22
C LEU A 100 0.11 -1.15 4.86
N ASP A 101 -0.44 -0.49 3.86
CA ASP A 101 -0.06 0.88 3.50
C ASP A 101 -0.29 1.85 4.65
N LEU A 102 -1.42 1.74 5.34
CA LEU A 102 -1.70 2.54 6.52
C LEU A 102 -0.63 2.31 7.60
N ILE A 103 -0.25 1.05 7.88
CA ILE A 103 0.80 0.75 8.85
C ILE A 103 2.14 1.35 8.40
N HIS A 104 2.52 1.17 7.14
CA HIS A 104 3.77 1.68 6.60
C HIS A 104 3.84 3.20 6.72
N HIS A 105 2.78 3.91 6.34
CA HIS A 105 2.67 5.35 6.48
C HIS A 105 2.77 5.80 7.94
N ARG A 106 2.05 5.13 8.84
CA ARG A 106 2.12 5.45 10.28
C ARG A 106 3.52 5.26 10.84
N PHE A 107 4.22 4.19 10.44
CA PHE A 107 5.59 3.93 10.87
C PHE A 107 6.57 4.97 10.32
N LYS A 108 6.43 5.34 9.04
CA LYS A 108 7.24 6.39 8.42
C LYS A 108 7.04 7.74 9.10
N THR A 109 5.79 8.16 9.31
CA THR A 109 5.45 9.41 10.00
C THR A 109 5.95 9.39 11.45
N PHE A 110 5.86 8.27 12.16
CA PHE A 110 6.41 8.14 13.51
C PHE A 110 7.94 8.27 13.52
N SER A 111 8.63 7.64 12.58
CA SER A 111 10.08 7.73 12.42
C SER A 111 10.54 9.17 12.12
N GLU A 112 9.82 9.86 11.24
CA GLU A 112 10.08 11.27 10.89
C GLU A 112 9.82 12.20 12.08
N ASN A 113 8.70 12.02 12.79
CA ASN A 113 8.34 12.83 13.97
C ASN A 113 9.33 12.63 15.13
N ASN A 114 9.85 11.43 15.32
CA ASN A 114 10.90 11.19 16.30
C ASN A 114 12.22 11.83 15.87
N ARG A 115 12.59 11.77 14.59
CA ARG A 115 13.80 12.45 14.09
C ARG A 115 13.72 13.95 14.30
N THR A 116 12.63 14.62 13.94
CA THR A 116 12.50 16.08 14.12
C THR A 116 12.56 16.49 15.59
N ARG A 117 12.04 15.68 16.51
CA ARG A 117 12.12 15.92 17.96
C ARG A 117 13.55 15.95 18.53
N PHE A 118 14.48 15.20 17.93
CA PHE A 118 15.90 15.19 18.33
C PHE A 118 16.72 16.36 17.74
N TYR A 119 16.29 16.94 16.61
CA TYR A 119 17.01 18.04 15.94
C TYR A 119 16.47 19.44 16.27
N LEU A 120 15.28 19.57 16.85
CA LEU A 120 14.68 20.85 17.29
C LEU A 120 14.39 20.93 18.81
N PRO A 121 15.36 20.67 19.71
CA PRO A 121 15.15 20.88 21.15
C PRO A 121 15.08 22.37 21.55
N HIS A 122 15.43 23.32 20.67
CA HIS A 122 15.62 24.73 21.02
C HIS A 122 14.46 25.68 20.69
N LEU A 123 13.32 25.19 20.16
CA LEU A 123 12.19 26.04 19.74
C LEU A 123 10.96 25.97 20.66
N PHE A 124 11.06 25.25 21.78
CA PHE A 124 10.04 25.18 22.83
C PHE A 124 10.64 25.52 24.20
N SER A 125 11.20 26.73 24.34
CA SER A 125 11.50 27.38 25.62
C SER A 125 10.89 28.77 25.64
#